data_AF-A0A840G281-F1
#
_entry.id   AF-A0A840G281-F1
#
_cell.length_a   1.000
_cell.length_b   1.000
_cell.length_c   1.000
_cell.angle_alpha   90.00
_cell.angle_beta   90.00
_cell.angle_gamma   90.00
#
_symmetry.space_group_name_H-M   'P 1'
#
loop_
_entity.id
_entity.type
_entity.pdbx_description
1 polymer ?
#
loop_
_entity_poly.entity_id
_entity_poly.type
_entity_poly.pdbx_seq_one_letter_code
_entity_poly.pdbx_strand_id
1 'polypeptide(L)' 'MTLKLPFDIGASAELTALRAAGIPVDALGNAERGFLFVRSTNGRRSQTNIFRWFAGEVGQVPG' A
#
# COMPACT_ATOMS: atom_id res chain seq x y z
N MET A 1 8.66 3.77 0.38
CA MET A 1 8.69 2.33 -0.02
C MET A 1 7.61 2.11 -1.06
N THR A 2 7.85 1.31 -2.11
CA THR A 2 6.86 1.04 -3.16
C THR A 2 6.68 -0.47 -3.32
N LEU A 3 5.45 -0.95 -3.19
CA LEU A 3 5.05 -2.34 -3.33
C LEU A 3 4.04 -2.45 -4.47
N LYS A 4 4.22 -3.42 -5.36
CA LYS A 4 3.27 -3.71 -6.45
C LYS A 4 2.63 -5.05 -6.16
N LEU A 5 1.31 -5.08 -6.05
CA LEU A 5 0.54 -6.29 -5.82
C LEU A 5 -0.44 -6.52 -6.97
N PRO A 6 -0.72 -7.78 -7.34
CA PRO A 6 -1.80 -8.10 -8.26
C PRO A 6 -3.13 -7.60 -7.70
N PHE A 7 -4.02 -7.09 -8.54
CA PHE A 7 -5.35 -6.67 -8.07
C PHE A 7 -6.21 -7.84 -7.56
N ASP A 8 -6.02 -9.03 -8.13
CA ASP A 8 -6.76 -10.24 -7.76
C ASP A 8 -6.20 -10.92 -6.50
N ILE A 9 -5.24 -10.30 -5.82
CA ILE A 9 -4.72 -10.84 -4.56
C ILE A 9 -5.80 -10.77 -3.49
N GLY A 10 -6.08 -11.88 -2.82
CA GLY A 10 -7.05 -11.89 -1.72
C GLY A 10 -6.67 -10.90 -0.62
N ALA A 11 -7.66 -10.27 0.02
CA ALA A 11 -7.44 -9.22 1.02
C ALA A 11 -6.44 -9.63 2.12
N SER A 12 -6.51 -10.86 2.62
CA SER A 12 -5.57 -11.38 3.63
C SER A 12 -4.12 -11.47 3.12
N ALA A 13 -3.94 -11.83 1.85
CA ALA A 13 -2.64 -11.92 1.21
C ALA A 13 -2.08 -10.51 0.88
N GLU A 14 -2.95 -9.55 0.57
CA GLU A 14 -2.58 -8.13 0.48
C GLU A 14 -2.00 -7.62 1.80
N LEU A 15 -2.73 -7.81 2.91
CA LEU A 15 -2.29 -7.41 4.26
C LEU A 15 -0.96 -8.07 4.64
N THR A 16 -0.83 -9.36 4.35
CA THR A 16 0.41 -10.11 4.63
C THR A 16 1.58 -9.54 3.83
N ALA A 17 1.38 -9.20 2.56
CA ALA A 17 2.42 -8.60 1.72
C ALA A 17 2.80 -7.18 2.17
N LEU A 18 1.81 -6.37 2.58
CA LEU A 18 2.06 -5.04 3.13
C LEU A 18 2.88 -5.11 4.43
N ARG A 19 2.50 -5.99 5.37
CA ARG A 19 3.26 -6.20 6.62
C ARG A 19 4.64 -6.78 6.37
N ALA A 20 4.76 -7.74 5.45
CA ALA A 20 6.06 -8.29 5.03
C ALA A 20 6.97 -7.24 4.41
N ALA A 21 6.40 -6.23 3.74
CA ALA A 21 7.13 -5.07 3.22
C ALA A 21 7.47 -4.02 4.28
N GLY A 22 7.13 -4.26 5.55
CA GLY A 22 7.38 -3.33 6.67
C GLY A 22 6.39 -2.17 6.72
N ILE A 23 5.23 -2.28 6.08
CA ILE A 23 4.16 -1.28 6.11
C ILE A 23 3.25 -1.62 7.30
N PRO A 24 3.15 -0.75 8.31
CA PRO A 24 2.29 -0.97 9.47
C PRO A 24 0.83 -0.77 9.07
N VAL A 25 0.14 -1.87 8.73
CA VAL A 25 -1.28 -1.89 8.38
C VAL A 25 -2.10 -2.74 9.35
N ASP A 26 -3.29 -2.26 9.68
CA ASP A 26 -4.23 -2.91 10.58
C ASP A 26 -4.88 -4.17 9.93
N ALA A 27 -5.89 -4.76 10.58
CA ALA A 27 -6.61 -5.92 10.06
C ALA A 27 -7.58 -5.58 8.91
N LEU A 28 -7.82 -4.29 8.64
CA LEU A 28 -8.70 -3.76 7.61
C LEU A 28 -7.91 -3.21 6.41
N GLY A 29 -6.58 -3.09 6.51
CA GLY A 29 -5.70 -2.54 5.46
C GLY A 29 -5.42 -1.05 5.60
N ASN A 30 -5.86 -0.43 6.70
CA ASN A 30 -5.52 0.96 6.98
C ASN A 30 -4.12 1.04 7.56
N ALA A 31 -3.36 2.06 7.17
CA ALA A 31 -2.07 2.33 7.78
C ALA A 31 -2.25 2.78 9.24
N GLU A 32 -1.61 2.09 10.19
CA GLU A 32 -1.69 2.43 11.62
C GLU A 32 -0.91 3.71 11.96
N ARG A 33 0.06 4.06 11.13
CA ARG A 33 0.87 5.28 11.21
C ARG A 33 1.20 5.71 9.78
N GLY A 34 1.67 6.95 9.57
CA GLY A 34 2.09 7.44 8.26
C GLY A 34 0.99 7.40 7.19
N PHE A 35 1.38 7.28 5.92
CA PHE A 35 0.46 7.38 4.78
C PHE A 35 0.69 6.28 3.75
N LEU A 36 -0.38 5.56 3.40
CA LEU A 36 -0.40 4.54 2.36
C LEU A 36 -1.18 5.06 1.14
N PHE A 37 -0.47 5.33 0.06
CA PHE A 37 -1.08 5.72 -1.21
C PHE A 37 -1.32 4.49 -2.08
N VAL A 38 -2.55 4.26 -2.52
CA VAL A 38 -2.90 3.14 -3.38
C VAL A 38 -3.28 3.66 -4.76
N ARG A 39 -2.63 3.15 -5.80
CA ARG A 39 -3.04 3.36 -7.18
C ARG A 39 -3.45 2.03 -7.79
N SER A 40 -4.75 1.86 -8.00
CA SER A 40 -5.32 0.77 -8.80
C SER A 40 -5.28 1.15 -10.28
N THR A 41 -4.65 0.33 -11.12
CA THR A 41 -4.65 0.54 -12.57
C THR A 41 -5.67 -0.37 -13.22
N ASN A 42 -6.76 0.19 -13.75
CA ASN A 42 -7.80 -0.58 -14.43
C ASN A 42 -7.45 -0.76 -15.92
N GLY A 43 -6.33 -1.44 -16.19
CA GLY A 43 -5.93 -1.82 -17.55
C GLY A 43 -6.56 -3.15 -17.95
N ARG A 44 -7.16 -3.23 -19.14
CA ARG A 44 -7.91 -4.38 -19.71
C ARG A 44 -7.20 -5.75 -19.70
N ARG A 45 -5.92 -5.83 -19.31
CA ARG A 45 -5.14 -7.08 -19.19
C ARG A 45 -4.23 -7.20 -17.95
N SER A 46 -4.08 -6.16 -17.13
CA SER A 46 -3.16 -6.18 -15.99
C SER A 46 -3.63 -5.20 -14.92
N GLN A 47 -4.62 -5.63 -14.14
CA GLN A 47 -5.02 -4.89 -12.95
C GLN A 47 -3.95 -5.11 -11.87
N THR A 48 -3.29 -4.04 -11.47
CA THR A 48 -2.23 -4.05 -10.46
C THR A 48 -2.53 -2.94 -9.47
N ASN A 49 -2.36 -3.23 -8.19
CA ASN A 49 -2.41 -2.27 -7.11
C ASN A 49 -0.98 -1.86 -6.77
N ILE A 50 -0.67 -0.58 -6.99
CA ILE A 50 0.61 -0.01 -6.61
C ILE A 50 0.41 0.69 -5.27
N PHE A 51 0.98 0.10 -4.23
CA PHE A 51 1.01 0.61 -2.87
C PHE A 51 2.29 1.41 -2.65
N ARG A 52 2.16 2.67 -2.24
CA ARG A 52 3.30 3.53 -1.95
C ARG A 52 3.20 4.00 -0.50
N TRP A 53 4.10 3.49 0.30
CA TRP A 53 4.19 3.75 1.73
C TRP A 53 5.14 4.90 2.03
N PHE A 54 4.66 5.82 2.86
CA PHE A 54 5.37 7.00 3.35
C PHE A 54 5.40 6.95 4.89
N ALA A 55 6.61 6.80 5.44
CA ALA A 55 6.83 6.77 6.88
C ALA A 55 6.77 8.16 7.55
N GLY A 56 6.76 9.24 6.77
CA GLY A 56 6.63 10.61 7.28
C GLY A 56 5.16 11.03 7.43
N GLU A 57 4.90 11.98 8.33
CA GLU A 57 3.62 12.69 8.37
C GLU A 57 3.44 13.49 7.07
N VAL A 58 2.27 13.36 6.41
CA VAL A 58 1.89 14.25 5.30
C VAL A 58 1.77 15.65 5.87
N GLY A 59 2.78 16.47 5.58
CA GLY A 59 2.86 17.85 6.07
C GLY A 59 4.27 18.37 6.32
N GLN A 60 5.29 17.51 6.47
CA GLN A 60 6.66 18.02 6.64
C GLN A 60 7.31 18.33 5.29
N VAL A 61 7.18 19.57 4.87
CA VAL A 61 8.10 20.20 3.91
C VAL A 61 9.51 20.08 4.50
N PRO A 62 10.49 19.48 3.81
CA PRO A 62 11.88 19.63 4.22
C PRO A 62 12.24 21.09 3.99
N GLY A 63 12.49 21.82 5.09
CA GLY A 63 13.05 23.16 5.07
C GLY A 63 14.50 23.17 4.62
#